data_AF-A0A8S1JXI5-F1
#
_entry.id   AF-A0A8S1JXI5-F1
#
_cell.length_a   1.000
_cell.length_b   1.000
_cell.length_c   1.000
_cell.angle_alpha   90.00
_cell.angle_beta   90.00
_cell.angle_gamma   90.00
#
_symmetry.space_group_name_H-M   'P 1'
#
loop_
_entity.id
_entity.type
_entity.pdbx_description
1 polymer ?
#
loop_
_entity_poly.entity_id
_entity_poly.type
_entity_poly.pdbx_seq_one_letter_code
_entity_poly.pdbx_strand_id
1 'polypeptide(L)'
;MKKNNFSQQCIENASYVPDTLRLNVKSECQSFFKQLNKLQDEYKNNMRIYNGPDYLLKTDQHRGEGIRLLLQSQIENITEVYQNGELCGNISEKIIAQKYINQPFLYKGHKIEFRMYIYLASSKPLQLYMYKRALIKKCANEYNPLSEQIPAHICNTAITEKSHKNQSNSAESQEEDEEMFIDWNLEGIEELLKEQGRIPKKSNWLQEYLYPRIYVKIIHTIRSGQYSFYQDSRFCEFLAIDFLLDNDLDIWLLEINYNPQILSVTPDRIKRNYKMIEDTMEIAFAYLKSKYKRIKTFLEEELMKYQYTGNRIRQVDFRNQFGKQFNQLLDDLSIDQEFSLSKDNLYAHIIDESKQGSEKYFNLIDPECI
;
A
#
# COMPACT_ATOMS: atom_id res chain seq x y z
N MET A 1 -11.40 2.48 16.24
CA MET A 1 -12.58 2.24 15.38
C MET A 1 -13.84 2.44 16.22
N LYS A 2 -14.81 3.23 15.75
CA LYS A 2 -16.16 3.22 16.35
C LYS A 2 -16.69 1.80 16.15
N LYS A 3 -16.92 1.04 17.22
CA LYS A 3 -17.55 -0.28 17.16
C LYS A 3 -19.03 -0.09 16.80
N ASN A 4 -19.29 0.13 15.51
CA ASN A 4 -20.61 -0.20 14.98
C ASN A 4 -20.71 -1.74 14.99
N ASN A 5 -21.92 -2.29 15.09
CA ASN A 5 -22.20 -3.73 15.07
C ASN A 5 -21.89 -4.36 13.69
N PHE A 6 -20.63 -4.32 13.25
CA PHE A 6 -20.20 -5.01 12.03
C PHE A 6 -20.10 -6.51 12.29
N SER A 7 -20.37 -7.31 11.25
CA SER A 7 -20.19 -8.76 11.31
C SER A 7 -18.71 -9.09 11.52
N GLN A 8 -18.44 -10.25 12.12
CA GLN A 8 -17.07 -10.74 12.33
C GLN A 8 -16.32 -10.85 10.99
N GLN A 9 -17.02 -11.21 9.92
CA GLN A 9 -16.50 -11.28 8.56
C GLN A 9 -16.03 -9.90 8.05
N CYS A 10 -16.78 -8.82 8.30
CA CYS A 10 -16.32 -7.47 7.95
C CYS A 10 -15.04 -7.08 8.70
N ILE A 11 -14.94 -7.46 9.98
CA ILE A 11 -13.76 -7.17 10.80
C ILE A 11 -12.55 -7.94 10.29
N GLU A 12 -12.71 -9.22 9.96
CA GLU A 12 -11.65 -10.07 9.41
C GLU A 12 -11.13 -9.52 8.07
N ASN A 13 -12.04 -9.11 7.18
CA ASN A 13 -11.68 -8.48 5.91
C ASN A 13 -10.95 -7.13 6.09
N ALA A 14 -11.12 -6.47 7.24
CA ALA A 14 -10.45 -5.24 7.63
C ALA A 14 -9.19 -5.44 8.51
N SER A 15 -8.85 -6.68 8.85
CA SER A 15 -7.74 -7.03 9.76
C SER A 15 -6.55 -7.58 8.98
N TYR A 16 -5.76 -6.67 8.41
CA TYR A 16 -4.66 -7.04 7.50
C TYR A 16 -3.38 -6.20 7.68
N VAL A 17 -3.38 -5.30 8.65
CA VAL A 17 -2.17 -4.59 9.10
C VAL A 17 -1.69 -5.31 10.35
N PRO A 18 -0.41 -5.71 10.45
CA PRO A 18 0.09 -6.31 11.68
C PRO A 18 -0.12 -5.37 12.86
N ASP A 19 -0.49 -5.92 14.02
CA ASP A 19 -0.77 -5.12 15.23
C ASP A 19 0.37 -4.14 15.49
N THR A 20 0.03 -2.85 15.55
CA THR A 20 0.99 -1.76 15.63
C THR A 20 0.65 -0.85 16.79
N LEU A 21 1.62 -0.63 17.69
CA LEU A 21 1.50 0.19 18.89
C LEU A 21 2.46 1.37 18.81
N ARG A 22 1.96 2.58 19.05
CA ARG A 22 2.74 3.82 19.05
C ARG A 22 3.36 4.04 20.43
N LEU A 23 4.67 4.02 20.52
CA LEU A 23 5.38 4.10 21.80
C LEU A 23 5.39 5.53 22.39
N ASN A 24 5.13 6.55 21.58
CA ASN A 24 4.89 7.91 22.06
C ASN A 24 3.45 8.14 22.60
N VAL A 25 2.54 7.17 22.42
CA VAL A 25 1.19 7.22 22.97
C VAL A 25 1.15 6.41 24.25
N LYS A 26 0.98 7.08 25.40
CA LYS A 26 1.09 6.47 26.74
C LYS A 26 0.36 5.13 26.88
N SER A 27 -0.92 5.06 26.49
CA SER A 27 -1.73 3.84 26.62
C SER A 27 -1.24 2.69 25.73
N GLU A 28 -0.79 2.99 24.51
CA GLU A 28 -0.30 1.98 23.57
C GLU A 28 1.09 1.50 23.97
N CYS A 29 1.96 2.40 24.42
CA CYS A 29 3.25 2.09 25.02
C CYS A 29 3.12 1.16 26.23
N GLN A 30 2.22 1.47 27.17
CA GLN A 30 1.97 0.62 28.33
C GLN A 30 1.42 -0.76 27.93
N SER A 31 0.54 -0.79 26.92
CA SER A 31 0.04 -2.06 26.35
C SER A 31 1.18 -2.88 25.73
N PHE A 32 2.11 -2.23 25.02
CA PHE A 32 3.27 -2.89 24.42
C PHE A 32 4.13 -3.57 25.50
N PHE A 33 4.54 -2.84 26.56
CA PHE A 33 5.35 -3.43 27.63
C PHE A 33 4.63 -4.53 28.40
N LYS A 34 3.32 -4.39 28.63
CA LYS A 34 2.51 -5.46 29.22
C LYS A 34 2.55 -6.75 28.37
N GLN A 35 2.42 -6.61 27.05
CA GLN A 35 2.46 -7.74 26.13
C GLN A 35 3.88 -8.32 26.00
N LEU A 36 4.90 -7.46 25.96
CA LEU A 36 6.30 -7.85 25.87
C LEU A 36 6.74 -8.64 27.11
N ASN A 37 6.40 -8.18 28.31
CA ASN A 37 6.70 -8.88 29.56
C ASN A 37 6.04 -10.25 29.62
N LYS A 38 4.76 -10.33 29.24
CA LYS A 38 4.04 -11.61 29.16
C LYS A 38 4.75 -12.58 28.22
N LEU A 39 5.19 -12.13 27.04
CA LEU A 39 5.94 -12.95 26.09
C LEU A 39 7.27 -13.42 26.69
N GLN A 40 8.02 -12.54 27.34
CA GLN A 40 9.27 -12.90 28.01
C GLN A 40 9.06 -13.94 29.11
N ASP A 41 7.99 -13.83 29.89
CA ASP A 41 7.64 -14.82 30.91
C ASP A 41 7.22 -16.16 30.28
N GLU A 42 6.51 -16.14 29.16
CA GLU A 42 6.19 -17.36 28.39
C GLU A 42 7.44 -18.07 27.87
N TYR A 43 8.43 -17.31 27.38
CA TYR A 43 9.73 -17.85 26.96
C TYR A 43 10.51 -18.43 28.14
N LYS A 44 10.63 -17.70 29.25
CA LYS A 44 11.37 -18.16 30.45
C LYS A 44 10.78 -19.42 31.08
N ASN A 45 9.45 -19.54 31.04
CA ASN A 45 8.74 -20.68 31.62
C ASN A 45 8.52 -21.84 30.62
N ASN A 46 9.16 -21.81 29.45
CA ASN A 46 8.99 -22.80 28.38
C ASN A 46 7.52 -23.01 27.94
N MET A 47 6.65 -22.02 28.16
CA MET A 47 5.26 -22.05 27.66
C MET A 47 5.20 -21.72 26.17
N ARG A 48 6.24 -21.05 25.65
CA ARG A 48 6.38 -20.71 24.25
C ARG A 48 7.82 -20.93 23.79
N ILE A 49 8.00 -21.49 22.61
CA ILE A 49 9.32 -21.65 21.98
C ILE A 49 9.66 -20.35 21.26
N TYR A 50 10.84 -19.78 21.56
CA TYR A 50 11.35 -18.62 20.84
C TYR A 50 11.77 -19.03 19.43
N ASN A 51 11.13 -18.45 18.42
CA ASN A 51 11.40 -18.72 17.01
C ASN A 51 11.52 -17.39 16.25
N GLY A 52 12.40 -16.52 16.74
CA GLY A 52 12.63 -15.19 16.19
C GLY A 52 11.82 -14.08 16.86
N PRO A 53 11.96 -12.85 16.35
CA PRO A 53 11.38 -11.67 16.98
C PRO A 53 9.84 -11.68 16.88
N ASP A 54 9.14 -11.31 17.95
CA ASP A 54 7.69 -11.08 17.94
C ASP A 54 7.31 -9.72 17.36
N TYR A 55 8.23 -8.78 17.41
CA TYR A 55 8.02 -7.40 17.08
C TYR A 55 9.21 -6.85 16.30
N LEU A 56 8.94 -5.80 15.55
CA LEU A 56 9.95 -4.92 14.99
C LEU A 56 9.60 -3.49 15.40
N LEU A 57 10.63 -2.66 15.58
CA LEU A 57 10.50 -1.23 15.77
C LEU A 57 10.69 -0.52 14.44
N LYS A 58 9.84 0.47 14.15
CA LYS A 58 10.07 1.42 13.05
C LYS A 58 10.10 2.84 13.60
N THR A 59 11.02 3.63 13.09
CA THR A 59 11.06 5.10 13.27
C THR A 59 10.61 5.79 11.98
N ASP A 60 10.50 7.12 11.99
CA ASP A 60 10.17 7.92 10.79
C ASP A 60 11.30 7.91 9.71
N GLN A 61 12.40 7.18 9.92
CA GLN A 61 13.48 7.07 8.93
C GLN A 61 13.10 6.11 7.78
N HIS A 62 13.27 6.58 6.55
CA HIS A 62 12.99 5.80 5.35
C HIS A 62 14.08 4.78 5.02
N ARG A 63 13.80 3.92 4.02
CA ARG A 63 14.75 2.94 3.44
C ARG A 63 15.26 1.87 4.40
N GLY A 64 14.50 1.56 5.44
CA GLY A 64 14.81 0.50 6.39
C GLY A 64 15.91 0.84 7.40
N GLU A 65 16.48 2.06 7.37
CA GLU A 65 17.47 2.51 8.36
C GLU A 65 16.84 2.70 9.75
N GLY A 66 15.53 2.99 9.78
CA GLY A 66 14.73 3.10 11.00
C GLY A 66 14.16 1.79 11.53
N ILE A 67 14.42 0.64 10.87
CA ILE A 67 13.82 -0.64 11.25
C ILE A 67 14.79 -1.45 12.12
N ARG A 68 14.31 -1.87 13.29
CA ARG A 68 15.06 -2.76 14.18
C ARG A 68 14.21 -3.95 14.57
N LEU A 69 14.72 -5.16 14.40
CA LEU A 69 14.07 -6.36 14.93
C LEU A 69 14.23 -6.39 16.45
N LEU A 70 13.15 -6.66 17.19
CA LEU A 70 13.22 -6.86 18.63
C LEU A 70 13.67 -8.29 18.93
N LEU A 71 14.94 -8.56 18.64
CA LEU A 71 15.65 -9.74 19.10
C LEU A 71 15.96 -9.62 20.60
N GLN A 72 16.34 -10.71 21.25
CA GLN A 72 16.54 -10.76 22.71
C GLN A 72 17.43 -9.62 23.24
N SER A 73 18.56 -9.34 22.58
CA SER A 73 19.47 -8.23 22.94
C SER A 73 18.84 -6.85 22.83
N GLN A 74 17.96 -6.64 21.85
CA GLN A 74 17.25 -5.37 21.65
C GLN A 74 16.08 -5.20 22.62
N ILE A 75 15.48 -6.30 23.09
CA ILE A 75 14.42 -6.27 24.10
C ILE A 75 14.98 -5.74 25.43
N GLU A 76 16.18 -6.15 25.82
CA GLU A 76 16.84 -5.64 27.02
C GLU A 76 17.05 -4.12 26.94
N ASN A 77 17.58 -3.64 25.80
CA ASN A 77 17.80 -2.21 25.55
C ASN A 77 16.51 -1.39 25.66
N ILE A 78 15.43 -1.78 24.96
CA ILE A 78 14.19 -1.00 24.99
C ILE A 78 13.52 -1.04 26.38
N THR A 79 13.65 -2.16 27.09
CA THR A 79 13.12 -2.30 28.45
C THR A 79 13.86 -1.38 29.42
N GLU A 80 15.17 -1.23 29.28
CA GLU A 80 15.97 -0.28 30.05
C GLU A 80 15.57 1.18 29.73
N VAL A 81 15.54 1.55 28.44
CA VAL A 81 15.23 2.91 27.99
C VAL A 81 13.86 3.39 28.47
N TYR A 82 12.85 2.53 28.45
CA TYR A 82 11.48 2.88 28.88
C TYR A 82 11.21 2.53 30.35
N GLN A 83 12.20 2.02 31.08
CA GLN A 83 12.04 1.51 32.45
C GLN A 83 10.83 0.57 32.57
N ASN A 84 10.79 -0.42 31.67
CA ASN A 84 9.70 -1.39 31.57
C ASN A 84 8.30 -0.76 31.44
N GLY A 85 8.22 0.39 30.77
CA GLY A 85 6.98 1.13 30.52
C GLY A 85 6.63 2.19 31.56
N GLU A 86 7.44 2.39 32.61
CA GLU A 86 7.26 3.48 33.57
C GLU A 86 7.40 4.86 32.91
N LEU A 87 8.27 4.98 31.90
CA LEU A 87 8.48 6.22 31.13
C LEU A 87 7.51 6.37 29.93
N CYS A 88 6.50 5.51 29.81
CA CYS A 88 5.49 5.65 28.76
C CYS A 88 4.72 6.98 28.90
N GLY A 89 4.75 7.80 27.85
CA GLY A 89 4.19 9.15 27.84
C GLY A 89 5.19 10.25 28.22
N ASN A 90 6.39 9.90 28.68
CA ASN A 90 7.50 10.84 28.90
C ASN A 90 8.47 10.86 27.72
N ILE A 91 8.50 9.80 26.91
CA ILE A 91 9.31 9.70 25.69
C ILE A 91 8.46 10.17 24.49
N SER A 92 8.92 11.22 23.81
CA SER A 92 8.20 11.83 22.68
C SER A 92 8.62 11.29 21.30
N GLU A 93 9.65 10.43 21.25
CA GLU A 93 10.15 9.88 20.00
C GLU A 93 9.09 9.02 19.30
N LYS A 94 8.88 9.26 18.01
CA LYS A 94 7.88 8.55 17.21
C LYS A 94 8.43 7.19 16.77
N ILE A 95 8.30 6.23 17.68
CA ILE A 95 8.61 4.83 17.41
C ILE A 95 7.30 4.05 17.41
N ILE A 96 7.14 3.17 16.42
CA ILE A 96 6.08 2.16 16.42
C ILE A 96 6.68 0.78 16.69
N ALA A 97 6.02 0.01 17.56
CA ALA A 97 6.26 -1.41 17.73
C ALA A 97 5.18 -2.16 16.94
N GLN A 98 5.59 -2.86 15.88
CA GLN A 98 4.70 -3.61 15.00
C GLN A 98 4.97 -5.11 15.16
N LYS A 99 3.92 -5.92 15.24
CA LYS A 99 4.04 -7.39 15.23
C LYS A 99 4.79 -7.84 13.99
N TYR A 100 5.82 -8.65 14.20
CA TYR A 100 6.64 -9.20 13.14
C TYR A 100 6.00 -10.48 12.59
N ILE A 101 5.91 -10.58 11.27
CA ILE A 101 5.39 -11.77 10.59
C ILE A 101 6.56 -12.74 10.42
N ASN A 102 6.64 -13.73 11.29
CA ASN A 102 7.76 -14.67 11.39
C ASN A 102 7.63 -15.93 10.52
N GLN A 103 6.50 -16.10 9.84
CA GLN A 103 6.27 -17.18 8.88
C GLN A 103 5.91 -16.61 7.50
N PRO A 104 6.83 -15.87 6.84
CA PRO A 104 6.59 -15.39 5.49
C PRO A 104 6.58 -16.55 4.48
N PHE A 105 5.92 -16.34 3.34
CA PHE A 105 6.16 -17.18 2.17
C PHE A 105 7.61 -16.97 1.69
N LEU A 106 8.28 -18.06 1.35
CA LEU A 106 9.67 -18.07 0.93
C LEU A 106 9.81 -18.51 -0.53
N TYR A 107 10.66 -17.81 -1.27
CA TYR A 107 11.13 -18.23 -2.58
C TYR A 107 12.60 -18.62 -2.51
N LYS A 108 12.91 -19.88 -2.84
CA LYS A 108 14.27 -20.46 -2.75
C LYS A 108 14.93 -20.19 -1.37
N GLY A 109 14.15 -20.22 -0.29
CA GLY A 109 14.65 -19.93 1.06
C GLY A 109 14.71 -18.43 1.43
N HIS A 110 14.47 -17.51 0.50
CA HIS A 110 14.47 -16.07 0.77
C HIS A 110 13.06 -15.53 1.03
N LYS A 111 12.95 -14.59 1.96
CA LYS A 111 11.73 -13.81 2.15
C LYS A 111 11.47 -12.95 0.91
N ILE A 112 10.20 -12.87 0.50
CA ILE A 112 9.77 -11.97 -0.56
C ILE A 112 8.65 -11.06 -0.07
N GLU A 113 8.61 -9.84 -0.58
CA GLU A 113 7.49 -8.92 -0.43
C GLU A 113 7.10 -8.40 -1.82
N PHE A 114 5.86 -7.93 -1.99
CA PHE A 114 5.39 -7.45 -3.28
C PHE A 114 4.81 -6.04 -3.17
N ARG A 115 5.20 -5.21 -4.13
CA ARG A 115 4.81 -3.82 -4.24
C ARG A 115 3.74 -3.67 -5.32
N MET A 116 2.57 -3.18 -4.91
CA MET A 116 1.50 -2.77 -5.81
C MET A 116 1.60 -1.27 -6.04
N TYR A 117 1.33 -0.81 -7.26
CA TYR A 117 1.25 0.60 -7.58
C TYR A 117 -0.21 1.02 -7.70
N ILE A 118 -0.55 2.18 -7.14
CA ILE A 118 -1.90 2.74 -7.22
C ILE A 118 -1.82 4.19 -7.70
N TYR A 119 -2.85 4.60 -8.44
CA TYR A 119 -3.03 5.96 -8.89
C TYR A 119 -4.35 6.50 -8.36
N LEU A 120 -4.25 7.46 -7.45
CA LEU A 120 -5.36 8.28 -7.01
C LEU A 120 -5.59 9.34 -8.09
N ALA A 121 -6.64 9.19 -8.90
CA ALA A 121 -6.94 10.14 -9.97
C ALA A 121 -7.70 11.39 -9.45
N SER A 122 -8.39 11.24 -8.31
CA SER A 122 -9.10 12.31 -7.61
C SER A 122 -9.30 11.92 -6.15
N SER A 123 -9.21 12.88 -5.23
CA SER A 123 -9.52 12.68 -3.81
C SER A 123 -10.98 12.99 -3.45
N LYS A 124 -11.70 13.73 -4.31
CA LYS A 124 -13.13 14.04 -4.13
C LYS A 124 -13.83 14.37 -5.46
N PRO A 125 -14.84 13.58 -5.88
CA PRO A 125 -15.10 12.20 -5.43
C PRO A 125 -13.85 11.32 -5.55
N LEU A 126 -13.65 10.38 -4.63
CA LEU A 126 -12.49 9.48 -4.66
C LEU A 126 -12.52 8.60 -5.92
N GLN A 127 -11.42 8.62 -6.68
CA GLN A 127 -11.18 7.75 -7.83
C GLN A 127 -9.82 7.06 -7.65
N LEU A 128 -9.83 5.74 -7.57
CA LEU A 128 -8.63 4.97 -7.29
C LEU A 128 -8.43 3.84 -8.30
N TYR A 129 -7.25 3.82 -8.89
CA TYR A 129 -6.81 2.81 -9.84
C TYR A 129 -5.66 2.01 -9.25
N MET A 130 -5.62 0.71 -9.49
CA MET A 130 -4.52 -0.17 -9.10
C MET A 130 -3.87 -0.78 -10.34
N TYR A 131 -2.56 -0.64 -10.46
CA TYR A 131 -1.79 -1.23 -11.54
C TYR A 131 -1.75 -2.74 -11.35
N LYS A 132 -2.21 -3.51 -12.34
CA LYS A 132 -2.36 -4.97 -12.23
C LYS A 132 -1.05 -5.69 -11.94
N ARG A 133 0.10 -5.18 -12.41
CA ARG A 133 1.38 -5.83 -12.21
C ARG A 133 2.05 -5.37 -10.92
N ALA A 134 2.44 -6.32 -10.09
CA ALA A 134 3.26 -6.07 -8.91
C ALA A 134 4.76 -6.00 -9.26
N LEU A 135 5.55 -5.46 -8.35
CA LEU A 135 7.00 -5.65 -8.28
C LEU A 135 7.32 -6.57 -7.11
N ILE A 136 7.94 -7.72 -7.37
CA ILE A 136 8.44 -8.62 -6.33
C ILE A 136 9.82 -8.15 -5.85
N LYS A 137 10.02 -8.13 -4.53
CA LYS A 137 11.27 -7.78 -3.86
C LYS A 137 11.75 -8.96 -3.04
N LYS A 138 12.86 -9.57 -3.45
CA LYS A 138 13.54 -10.64 -2.71
C LYS A 138 14.50 -10.03 -1.69
N CYS A 139 14.51 -10.56 -0.47
CA CYS A 139 15.51 -10.23 0.55
C CYS A 139 16.88 -10.78 0.13
N ALA A 140 17.96 -10.07 0.47
CA ALA A 140 19.32 -10.41 0.00
C ALA A 140 19.82 -11.74 0.56
N ASN A 141 19.54 -12.03 1.83
CA ASN A 141 20.01 -13.23 2.51
C ASN A 141 18.86 -14.23 2.69
N GLU A 142 19.19 -15.52 2.80
CA GLU A 142 18.23 -16.56 3.14
C GLU A 142 17.51 -16.24 4.46
N TYR A 143 16.22 -16.56 4.50
CA TYR A 143 15.38 -16.31 5.64
C TYR A 143 15.64 -17.34 6.74
N ASN A 144 16.10 -16.85 7.87
CA ASN A 144 16.06 -17.58 9.13
C ASN A 144 15.46 -16.66 10.18
N PRO A 145 14.36 -17.04 10.86
CA PRO A 145 13.72 -16.18 11.87
C PRO A 145 14.65 -15.83 13.05
N LEU A 146 15.69 -16.63 13.29
CA LEU A 146 16.70 -16.41 14.33
C LEU A 146 17.92 -15.62 13.82
N SER A 147 17.98 -15.27 12.54
CA SER A 147 19.07 -14.46 12.00
C SER A 147 19.05 -13.07 12.64
N GLU A 148 20.23 -12.56 12.97
CA GLU A 148 20.38 -11.15 13.38
C GLU A 148 20.65 -10.24 12.17
N GLN A 149 20.80 -10.83 10.99
CA GLN A 149 21.16 -10.10 9.77
C GLN A 149 19.91 -9.46 9.16
N ILE A 150 19.78 -8.14 9.30
CA ILE A 150 18.70 -7.33 8.71
C ILE A 150 18.38 -7.68 7.23
N PRO A 151 19.36 -7.95 6.34
CA PRO A 151 19.08 -8.31 4.95
C PRO A 151 18.31 -9.63 4.74
N ALA A 152 18.20 -10.49 5.76
CA ALA A 152 17.33 -11.67 5.74
C ALA A 152 15.85 -11.32 6.00
N HIS A 153 15.60 -10.18 6.67
CA HIS A 153 14.27 -9.82 7.17
C HIS A 153 13.63 -8.64 6.44
N ILE A 154 14.44 -7.74 5.85
CA ILE A 154 13.99 -6.51 5.20
C ILE A 154 14.44 -6.51 3.74
N CYS A 155 13.49 -6.54 2.80
CA CYS A 155 13.78 -6.72 1.37
C CYS A 155 13.88 -5.38 0.61
N ASN A 156 14.20 -4.29 1.31
CA ASN A 156 14.34 -2.99 0.67
C ASN A 156 15.55 -2.97 -0.27
N THR A 157 15.35 -2.44 -1.48
CA THR A 157 16.37 -2.38 -2.54
C THR A 157 17.70 -1.79 -2.07
N ALA A 158 17.68 -0.71 -1.28
CA ALA A 158 18.93 -0.09 -0.79
C ALA A 158 19.72 -1.00 0.18
N ILE A 159 19.03 -1.83 0.98
CA ILE A 159 19.67 -2.79 1.89
C ILE A 159 20.23 -3.97 1.08
N THR A 160 19.45 -4.44 0.11
CA THR A 160 19.86 -5.50 -0.80
C THR A 160 21.12 -5.09 -1.58
N GLU A 161 21.10 -3.94 -2.26
CA GLU A 161 22.25 -3.41 -3.00
C GLU A 161 23.51 -3.24 -2.13
N LYS A 162 23.36 -2.72 -0.90
CA LYS A 162 24.50 -2.56 0.05
C LYS A 162 25.08 -3.92 0.44
N SER A 163 24.22 -4.92 0.68
CA SER A 163 24.66 -6.26 1.11
C SER A 163 25.47 -6.96 0.02
N HIS A 164 25.04 -6.85 -1.24
CA HIS A 164 25.75 -7.44 -2.37
C HIS A 164 27.08 -6.74 -2.68
N LYS A 165 27.15 -5.40 -2.62
CA LYS A 165 28.43 -4.68 -2.76
C LYS A 165 29.50 -5.12 -1.75
N ASN A 166 29.07 -5.59 -0.58
CA ASN A 166 30.00 -6.12 0.43
C ASN A 166 30.40 -7.58 0.16
N GLN A 167 29.64 -8.33 -0.65
CA GLN A 167 29.91 -9.72 -1.03
C GLN A 167 30.65 -9.83 -2.38
N SER A 168 30.62 -8.81 -3.22
CA SER A 168 31.26 -8.77 -4.55
C SER A 168 32.79 -8.71 -4.47
N ASN A 169 33.43 -9.86 -4.23
CA ASN A 169 34.86 -10.12 -4.44
C ASN A 169 35.10 -11.43 -5.24
N SER A 170 34.08 -11.99 -5.91
CA SER A 170 34.19 -13.21 -6.72
C SER A 170 33.39 -13.14 -8.03
N ALA A 171 33.81 -13.92 -9.04
CA ALA A 171 33.21 -13.94 -10.38
C ALA A 171 31.79 -14.57 -10.45
N GLU A 172 31.32 -15.21 -9.38
CA GLU A 172 29.93 -15.70 -9.23
C GLU A 172 28.90 -14.57 -9.03
N SER A 173 29.36 -13.34 -8.76
CA SER A 173 28.51 -12.18 -8.47
C SER A 173 27.63 -11.70 -9.64
N GLN A 174 27.94 -12.05 -10.89
CA GLN A 174 27.17 -11.57 -12.05
C GLN A 174 25.86 -12.35 -12.30
N GLU A 175 25.80 -13.65 -12.00
CA GLU A 175 24.56 -14.44 -12.09
C GLU A 175 23.62 -14.14 -10.90
N GLU A 176 24.18 -13.84 -9.72
CA GLU A 176 23.41 -13.43 -8.54
C GLU A 176 22.75 -12.05 -8.69
N ASP A 177 23.36 -11.14 -9.45
CA ASP A 177 22.83 -9.80 -9.75
C ASP A 177 21.54 -9.84 -10.61
N GLU A 178 21.40 -10.82 -11.52
CA GLU A 178 20.18 -11.02 -12.31
C GLU A 178 19.05 -11.66 -11.48
N GLU A 179 19.36 -12.54 -10.51
CA GLU A 179 18.38 -13.09 -9.56
C GLU A 179 18.03 -12.15 -8.38
N MET A 180 18.76 -11.05 -8.19
CA MET A 180 18.57 -10.08 -7.10
C MET A 180 17.27 -9.30 -7.26
N PHE A 181 16.92 -8.94 -8.49
CA PHE A 181 15.67 -8.29 -8.85
C PHE A 181 14.82 -9.27 -9.62
N ILE A 182 14.12 -10.12 -8.88
CA ILE A 182 13.10 -10.98 -9.45
C ILE A 182 11.99 -10.07 -9.97
N ASP A 183 12.05 -9.71 -11.24
CA ASP A 183 11.00 -8.97 -11.95
C ASP A 183 9.85 -9.92 -12.30
N TRP A 184 9.28 -10.53 -11.26
CA TRP A 184 8.07 -11.31 -11.39
C TRP A 184 6.85 -10.42 -11.29
N ASN A 185 5.90 -10.69 -12.17
CA ASN A 185 4.52 -10.32 -11.91
C ASN A 185 3.94 -11.33 -10.90
N LEU A 186 2.75 -11.06 -10.34
CA LEU A 186 2.12 -11.98 -9.39
C LEU A 186 1.82 -13.36 -9.99
N GLU A 187 1.76 -13.46 -11.32
CA GLU A 187 1.68 -14.72 -12.07
C GLU A 187 2.83 -15.67 -11.71
N GLY A 188 4.04 -15.16 -11.48
CA GLY A 188 5.17 -15.98 -11.04
C GLY A 188 4.96 -16.60 -9.66
N ILE A 189 4.27 -15.91 -8.74
CA ILE A 189 3.89 -16.50 -7.44
C ILE A 189 2.93 -17.67 -7.66
N GLU A 190 1.93 -17.52 -8.53
CA GLU A 190 0.97 -18.59 -8.79
C GLU A 190 1.65 -19.83 -9.40
N GLU A 191 2.55 -19.63 -10.36
CA GLU A 191 3.34 -20.71 -10.96
C GLU A 191 4.17 -21.46 -9.92
N LEU A 192 4.87 -20.72 -9.05
CA LEU A 192 5.61 -21.34 -7.94
C LEU A 192 4.72 -22.14 -6.99
N LEU A 193 3.58 -21.59 -6.60
CA LEU A 193 2.67 -22.28 -5.69
C LEU A 193 2.14 -23.57 -6.32
N LYS A 194 1.92 -23.58 -7.64
CA LYS A 194 1.55 -24.78 -8.42
C LYS A 194 2.69 -25.80 -8.46
N GLU A 195 3.93 -25.35 -8.65
CA GLU A 195 5.12 -26.21 -8.67
C GLU A 195 5.41 -26.83 -7.30
N GLN A 196 5.26 -26.06 -6.23
CA GLN A 196 5.40 -26.51 -4.84
C GLN A 196 4.22 -27.37 -4.36
N GLY A 197 3.17 -27.52 -5.16
CA GLY A 197 1.97 -28.27 -4.81
C GLY A 197 1.12 -27.63 -3.69
N ARG A 198 1.32 -26.34 -3.40
CA ARG A 198 0.54 -25.60 -2.40
C ARG A 198 -0.86 -25.24 -2.90
N ILE A 199 -1.01 -25.13 -4.22
CA ILE A 199 -2.31 -24.93 -4.89
C ILE A 199 -2.47 -25.89 -6.07
N PRO A 200 -3.70 -26.20 -6.51
CA PRO A 200 -3.93 -27.08 -7.66
C PRO A 200 -3.32 -26.53 -8.96
N LYS A 201 -2.72 -27.38 -9.80
CA LYS A 201 -2.10 -26.96 -11.09
C LYS A 201 -3.04 -26.18 -12.01
N LYS A 202 -4.36 -26.47 -11.97
CA LYS A 202 -5.39 -25.82 -12.79
C LYS A 202 -6.09 -24.65 -12.09
N SER A 203 -5.62 -24.21 -10.92
CA SER A 203 -6.25 -23.11 -10.19
C SER A 203 -6.02 -21.77 -10.91
N ASN A 204 -7.01 -20.88 -10.83
CA ASN A 204 -6.87 -19.45 -11.10
C ASN A 204 -6.71 -18.68 -9.79
N TRP A 205 -5.89 -19.20 -8.87
CA TRP A 205 -5.73 -18.69 -7.51
C TRP A 205 -5.40 -17.19 -7.49
N LEU A 206 -4.60 -16.72 -8.43
CA LEU A 206 -4.27 -15.31 -8.53
C LEU A 206 -5.53 -14.42 -8.72
N GLN A 207 -6.42 -14.82 -9.65
CA GLN A 207 -7.62 -14.06 -10.00
C GLN A 207 -8.78 -14.27 -9.03
N GLU A 208 -8.94 -15.49 -8.53
CA GLU A 208 -10.08 -15.89 -7.69
C GLU A 208 -9.82 -15.67 -6.19
N TYR A 209 -8.55 -15.58 -5.77
CA TYR A 209 -8.17 -15.46 -4.35
C TYR A 209 -7.32 -14.21 -4.08
N LEU A 210 -6.16 -14.06 -4.74
CA LEU A 210 -5.19 -13.04 -4.35
C LEU A 210 -5.60 -11.61 -4.75
N TYR A 211 -5.95 -11.35 -6.02
CA TYR A 211 -6.34 -10.00 -6.48
C TYR A 211 -7.54 -9.42 -5.72
N PRO A 212 -8.67 -10.14 -5.52
CA PRO A 212 -9.80 -9.61 -4.77
C PRO A 212 -9.42 -9.17 -3.36
N ARG A 213 -8.59 -9.96 -2.68
CA ARG A 213 -8.07 -9.63 -1.34
C ARG A 213 -7.16 -8.41 -1.36
N ILE A 214 -6.27 -8.29 -2.35
CA ILE A 214 -5.44 -7.09 -2.52
C ILE A 214 -6.35 -5.86 -2.68
N TYR A 215 -7.36 -5.93 -3.55
CA TYR A 215 -8.25 -4.79 -3.82
C TYR A 215 -9.00 -4.36 -2.57
N VAL A 216 -9.63 -5.30 -1.87
CA VAL A 216 -10.38 -5.03 -0.62
C VAL A 216 -9.48 -4.35 0.42
N LYS A 217 -8.25 -4.86 0.62
CA LYS A 217 -7.30 -4.30 1.57
C LYS A 217 -6.82 -2.90 1.16
N ILE A 218 -6.56 -2.66 -0.12
CA ILE A 218 -6.23 -1.32 -0.63
C ILE A 218 -7.40 -0.35 -0.41
N ILE A 219 -8.63 -0.78 -0.72
CA ILE A 219 -9.82 0.05 -0.57
C ILE A 219 -10.02 0.44 0.89
N HIS A 220 -10.01 -0.52 1.81
CA HIS A 220 -10.14 -0.23 3.25
C HIS A 220 -9.02 0.69 3.74
N THR A 221 -7.79 0.48 3.26
CA THR A 221 -6.64 1.31 3.65
C THR A 221 -6.80 2.76 3.22
N ILE A 222 -7.13 3.00 1.95
CA ILE A 222 -7.31 4.36 1.43
C ILE A 222 -8.51 5.03 2.08
N ARG A 223 -9.65 4.33 2.23
CA ARG A 223 -10.83 4.85 2.93
C ARG A 223 -10.53 5.21 4.39
N SER A 224 -9.70 4.42 5.07
CA SER A 224 -9.37 4.66 6.48
C SER A 224 -8.66 6.01 6.70
N GLY A 225 -7.94 6.53 5.70
CA GLY A 225 -7.27 7.84 5.73
C GLY A 225 -7.97 8.94 4.93
N GLN A 226 -9.04 8.62 4.19
CA GLN A 226 -9.66 9.54 3.23
C GLN A 226 -10.14 10.86 3.86
N TYR A 227 -10.55 10.85 5.13
CA TYR A 227 -11.01 12.04 5.84
C TYR A 227 -9.93 13.13 5.98
N SER A 228 -8.65 12.76 5.89
CA SER A 228 -7.53 13.71 5.95
C SER A 228 -7.05 14.18 4.57
N PHE A 229 -7.63 13.66 3.48
CA PHE A 229 -7.23 14.06 2.14
C PHE A 229 -7.67 15.50 1.85
N TYR A 230 -6.84 16.22 1.10
CA TYR A 230 -7.24 17.49 0.52
C TYR A 230 -8.44 17.24 -0.41
N GLN A 231 -9.54 17.97 -0.20
CA GLN A 231 -10.83 17.69 -0.82
C GLN A 231 -10.95 18.38 -2.18
N ASP A 232 -10.36 17.81 -3.24
CA ASP A 232 -10.28 18.43 -4.56
C ASP A 232 -10.27 17.40 -5.69
N SER A 233 -11.16 17.57 -6.66
CA SER A 233 -11.31 16.67 -7.81
C SER A 233 -10.14 16.68 -8.80
N ARG A 234 -9.16 17.56 -8.57
CA ARG A 234 -7.92 17.71 -9.36
C ARG A 234 -6.70 17.16 -8.63
N PHE A 235 -6.83 16.84 -7.35
CA PHE A 235 -5.73 16.28 -6.58
C PHE A 235 -5.54 14.82 -6.99
N CYS A 236 -4.36 14.52 -7.53
CA CYS A 236 -3.96 13.17 -7.88
C CYS A 236 -2.64 12.81 -7.22
N GLU A 237 -2.45 11.53 -6.92
CA GLU A 237 -1.24 11.05 -6.25
C GLU A 237 -0.88 9.66 -6.79
N PHE A 238 0.42 9.43 -7.01
CA PHE A 238 0.96 8.13 -7.35
C PHE A 238 1.63 7.51 -6.13
N LEU A 239 1.12 6.35 -5.69
CA LEU A 239 1.53 5.69 -4.47
C LEU A 239 1.97 4.26 -4.77
N ALA A 240 2.76 3.68 -3.87
CA ALA A 240 2.97 2.24 -3.85
C ALA A 240 2.66 1.65 -2.48
N ILE A 241 2.14 0.44 -2.46
CA ILE A 241 1.78 -0.29 -1.25
C ILE A 241 2.58 -1.58 -1.22
N ASP A 242 3.25 -1.81 -0.11
CA ASP A 242 4.04 -3.01 0.11
C ASP A 242 3.24 -4.03 0.91
N PHE A 243 3.16 -5.24 0.38
CA PHE A 243 2.51 -6.38 0.99
C PHE A 243 3.51 -7.51 1.25
N LEU A 244 3.25 -8.27 2.31
CA LEU A 244 3.88 -9.56 2.56
C LEU A 244 2.87 -10.67 2.35
N LEU A 245 3.27 -11.72 1.62
CA LEU A 245 2.54 -13.00 1.61
C LEU A 245 3.11 -13.87 2.73
N ASP A 246 2.27 -14.39 3.61
CA ASP A 246 2.69 -15.32 4.64
C ASP A 246 2.62 -16.79 4.18
N ASN A 247 3.05 -17.70 5.04
CA ASN A 247 3.12 -19.12 4.74
C ASN A 247 1.73 -19.77 4.59
N ASP A 248 0.67 -19.15 5.13
CA ASP A 248 -0.71 -19.58 4.98
C ASP A 248 -1.39 -18.93 3.76
N LEU A 249 -0.62 -18.19 2.97
CA LEU A 249 -1.02 -17.47 1.76
C LEU A 249 -1.98 -16.30 2.04
N ASP A 250 -1.93 -15.77 3.26
CA ASP A 250 -2.57 -14.51 3.62
C ASP A 250 -1.63 -13.33 3.36
N ILE A 251 -2.23 -12.17 3.10
CA ILE A 251 -1.50 -10.96 2.72
C ILE A 251 -1.55 -9.91 3.82
N TRP A 252 -0.41 -9.29 4.10
CA TRP A 252 -0.28 -8.29 5.15
C TRP A 252 0.23 -6.99 4.58
N LEU A 253 -0.44 -5.87 4.88
CA LEU A 253 0.02 -4.56 4.48
C LEU A 253 1.17 -4.13 5.40
N LEU A 254 2.32 -3.82 4.81
CA LEU A 254 3.51 -3.41 5.55
C LEU A 254 3.62 -1.89 5.65
N GLU A 255 3.47 -1.20 4.53
CA GLU A 255 3.58 0.26 4.43
C GLU A 255 2.99 0.81 3.12
N ILE A 256 2.77 2.12 3.11
CA ILE A 256 2.37 2.89 1.92
C ILE A 256 3.47 3.94 1.69
N ASN A 257 4.00 3.94 0.48
CA ASN A 257 5.05 4.85 0.06
C ASN A 257 4.46 5.93 -0.85
N TYR A 258 4.52 7.19 -0.40
CA TYR A 258 4.35 8.34 -1.27
C TYR A 258 5.60 8.52 -2.12
N ASN A 259 5.43 8.96 -3.37
CA ASN A 259 6.54 9.09 -4.33
C ASN A 259 7.44 7.83 -4.42
N PRO A 260 6.85 6.67 -4.76
CA PRO A 260 7.58 5.42 -4.75
C PRO A 260 8.73 5.43 -5.76
N GLN A 261 9.87 4.86 -5.37
CA GLN A 261 11.01 4.75 -6.28
C GLN A 261 10.69 3.77 -7.42
N ILE A 262 10.83 4.27 -8.65
CA ILE A 262 10.67 3.50 -9.88
C ILE A 262 12.06 3.25 -10.46
N LEU A 263 12.78 2.27 -9.87
CA LEU A 263 14.11 1.91 -10.35
C LEU A 263 14.01 1.20 -11.71
N SER A 264 14.99 1.47 -12.55
CA SER A 264 15.12 0.98 -13.93
C SER A 264 16.39 0.14 -14.04
N VAL A 265 16.38 -1.05 -13.42
CA VAL A 265 17.59 -1.89 -13.27
C VAL A 265 17.74 -2.95 -14.38
N THR A 266 16.63 -3.47 -14.91
CA THR A 266 16.62 -4.43 -16.04
C THR A 266 15.85 -3.86 -17.25
N PRO A 267 16.10 -4.33 -18.49
CA PRO A 267 15.31 -3.94 -19.65
C PRO A 267 13.81 -4.19 -19.51
N ASP A 268 13.42 -5.32 -18.91
CA ASP A 268 12.00 -5.66 -18.68
C ASP A 268 11.35 -4.73 -17.65
N ARG A 269 12.08 -4.40 -16.58
CA ARG A 269 11.61 -3.42 -15.58
C ARG A 269 11.46 -2.04 -16.20
N ILE A 270 12.41 -1.61 -17.04
CA ILE A 270 12.33 -0.37 -17.80
C ILE A 270 11.04 -0.35 -18.63
N LYS A 271 10.80 -1.39 -19.44
CA LYS A 271 9.60 -1.50 -20.28
C LYS A 271 8.32 -1.48 -19.45
N ARG A 272 8.28 -2.22 -18.34
CA ARG A 272 7.14 -2.25 -17.40
C ARG A 272 6.88 -0.87 -16.79
N ASN A 273 7.94 -0.17 -16.39
CA ASN A 273 7.85 1.17 -15.79
C ASN A 273 7.32 2.19 -16.80
N TYR A 274 7.83 2.17 -18.03
CA TYR A 274 7.32 3.03 -19.10
C TYR A 274 5.84 2.80 -19.33
N LYS A 275 5.41 1.54 -19.46
CA LYS A 275 3.98 1.21 -19.64
C LYS A 275 3.14 1.66 -18.45
N MET A 276 3.61 1.47 -17.23
CA MET A 276 2.92 1.91 -16.01
C MET A 276 2.72 3.43 -15.99
N ILE A 277 3.74 4.20 -16.34
CA ILE A 277 3.65 5.66 -16.36
C ILE A 277 2.81 6.15 -17.52
N GLU A 278 2.94 5.55 -18.71
CA GLU A 278 2.09 5.81 -19.87
C GLU A 278 0.61 5.61 -19.52
N ASP A 279 0.26 4.47 -18.92
CA ASP A 279 -1.11 4.16 -18.51
C ASP A 279 -1.63 5.12 -17.43
N THR A 280 -0.76 5.57 -16.53
CA THR A 280 -1.08 6.59 -15.52
C THR A 280 -1.42 7.92 -16.17
N MET A 281 -0.60 8.34 -17.14
CA MET A 281 -0.80 9.60 -17.87
C MET A 281 -2.06 9.54 -18.73
N GLU A 282 -2.35 8.39 -19.34
CA GLU A 282 -3.59 8.19 -20.08
C GLU A 282 -4.83 8.45 -19.20
N ILE A 283 -4.86 7.89 -17.99
CA ILE A 283 -5.95 8.12 -17.02
C ILE A 283 -6.03 9.61 -16.66
N ALA A 284 -4.89 10.22 -16.29
CA ALA A 284 -4.83 11.63 -15.91
C ALA A 284 -5.37 12.54 -17.04
N PHE A 285 -4.95 12.29 -18.29
CA PHE A 285 -5.40 13.06 -19.45
C PHE A 285 -6.85 12.79 -19.79
N ALA A 286 -7.36 11.57 -19.62
CA ALA A 286 -8.77 11.26 -19.84
C ALA A 286 -9.67 12.10 -18.92
N TYR A 287 -9.37 12.15 -17.62
CA TYR A 287 -10.10 13.01 -16.67
C TYR A 287 -9.94 14.48 -17.00
N LEU A 288 -8.71 14.94 -17.28
CA LEU A 288 -8.43 16.36 -17.56
C LEU A 288 -9.15 16.83 -18.83
N LYS A 289 -9.08 16.07 -19.93
CA LYS A 289 -9.72 16.42 -21.21
C LYS A 289 -11.23 16.41 -21.11
N SER A 290 -11.81 15.41 -20.44
CA SER A 290 -13.27 15.31 -20.22
C SER A 290 -13.77 16.52 -19.40
N LYS A 291 -13.06 16.86 -18.32
CA LYS A 291 -13.36 18.03 -17.48
C LYS A 291 -13.19 19.35 -18.26
N TYR A 292 -12.11 19.49 -19.03
CA TYR A 292 -11.87 20.66 -19.86
C TYR A 292 -12.98 20.86 -20.89
N LYS A 293 -13.43 19.79 -21.56
CA LYS A 293 -14.55 19.83 -22.51
C LYS A 293 -15.81 20.37 -21.84
N ARG A 294 -16.21 19.82 -20.69
CA ARG A 294 -17.37 20.28 -19.91
C ARG A 294 -17.26 21.75 -19.51
N ILE A 295 -16.10 22.17 -19.03
CA ILE A 295 -15.84 23.58 -18.68
C ILE A 295 -15.95 24.46 -19.92
N LYS A 296 -15.33 24.08 -21.04
CA LYS A 296 -15.38 24.84 -22.29
C LYS A 296 -16.82 25.02 -22.77
N THR A 297 -17.62 23.95 -22.80
CA THR A 297 -19.04 24.02 -23.14
C THR A 297 -19.79 24.96 -22.21
N PHE A 298 -19.57 24.89 -20.91
CA PHE A 298 -20.18 25.82 -19.94
C PHE A 298 -19.79 27.30 -20.20
N LEU A 299 -18.51 27.57 -20.51
CA LEU A 299 -18.07 28.93 -20.84
C LEU A 299 -18.77 29.46 -22.11
N GLU A 300 -18.86 28.63 -23.15
CA GLU A 300 -19.46 29.00 -24.44
C GLU A 300 -20.99 29.13 -24.37
N GLU A 301 -21.65 28.24 -23.65
CA GLU A 301 -23.10 28.12 -23.66
C GLU A 301 -23.81 28.87 -22.54
N GLU A 302 -23.17 29.05 -21.38
CA GLU A 302 -23.77 29.75 -20.24
C GLU A 302 -23.16 31.15 -20.08
N LEU A 303 -21.83 31.25 -19.91
CA LEU A 303 -21.20 32.53 -19.60
C LEU A 303 -21.22 33.50 -20.76
N MET A 304 -20.87 33.07 -21.98
CA MET A 304 -20.91 33.96 -23.14
C MET A 304 -22.34 34.40 -23.45
N LYS A 305 -23.33 33.50 -23.38
CA LYS A 305 -24.74 33.87 -23.54
C LYS A 305 -25.19 34.90 -22.49
N TYR A 306 -24.81 34.72 -21.23
CA TYR A 306 -25.09 35.69 -20.18
C TYR A 306 -24.45 37.05 -20.49
N GLN A 307 -23.20 37.09 -20.97
CA GLN A 307 -22.56 38.34 -21.39
C GLN A 307 -23.25 39.00 -22.60
N TYR A 308 -23.73 38.22 -23.57
CA TYR A 308 -24.47 38.73 -24.72
C TYR A 308 -25.79 39.42 -24.35
N THR A 309 -26.37 39.11 -23.19
CA THR A 309 -27.53 39.84 -22.66
C THR A 309 -27.19 41.22 -22.05
N GLY A 310 -25.92 41.65 -22.15
CA GLY A 310 -25.44 42.93 -21.62
C GLY A 310 -24.99 42.88 -20.16
N ASN A 311 -25.07 41.71 -19.52
CA ASN A 311 -24.65 41.53 -18.13
C ASN A 311 -23.12 41.46 -18.00
N ARG A 312 -22.56 42.08 -16.95
CA ARG A 312 -21.15 41.91 -16.57
C ARG A 312 -21.02 40.71 -15.62
N ILE A 313 -20.02 39.86 -15.82
CA ILE A 313 -19.71 38.76 -14.90
C ILE A 313 -18.79 39.30 -13.80
N ARG A 314 -19.37 39.76 -12.68
CA ARG A 314 -18.60 39.99 -11.46
C ARG A 314 -18.48 38.68 -10.69
N GLN A 315 -17.47 38.57 -9.83
CA GLN A 315 -17.23 37.37 -9.02
C GLN A 315 -18.47 36.95 -8.20
N VAL A 316 -19.21 37.92 -7.66
CA VAL A 316 -20.44 37.67 -6.88
C VAL A 316 -21.57 37.15 -7.77
N ASP A 317 -21.75 37.73 -8.96
CA ASP A 317 -22.78 37.29 -9.91
C ASP A 317 -22.49 35.85 -10.37
N PHE A 318 -21.22 35.56 -10.67
CA PHE A 318 -20.79 34.22 -11.03
C PHE A 318 -21.08 33.20 -9.93
N ARG A 319 -20.65 33.51 -8.70
CA ARG A 319 -20.84 32.61 -7.55
C ARG A 319 -22.31 32.32 -7.28
N ASN A 320 -23.17 33.33 -7.38
CA ASN A 320 -24.59 33.20 -7.06
C ASN A 320 -25.39 32.51 -8.17
N GLN A 321 -25.12 32.81 -9.44
CA GLN A 321 -25.88 32.26 -10.56
C GLN A 321 -25.33 30.93 -11.05
N PHE A 322 -24.01 30.82 -11.20
CA PHE A 322 -23.36 29.67 -11.84
C PHE A 322 -22.54 28.80 -10.90
N GLY A 323 -22.20 29.29 -9.70
CA GLY A 323 -21.26 28.61 -8.80
C GLY A 323 -21.65 27.16 -8.48
N LYS A 324 -22.95 26.87 -8.28
CA LYS A 324 -23.42 25.50 -8.04
C LYS A 324 -23.21 24.59 -9.25
N GLN A 325 -23.61 25.04 -10.44
CA GLN A 325 -23.43 24.29 -11.69
C GLN A 325 -21.95 24.09 -11.99
N PHE A 326 -21.13 25.14 -11.85
CA PHE A 326 -19.69 25.07 -12.09
C PHE A 326 -19.00 24.08 -11.13
N ASN A 327 -19.36 24.10 -9.84
CA ASN A 327 -18.85 23.11 -8.89
C ASN A 327 -19.28 21.68 -9.25
N GLN A 328 -20.53 21.48 -9.70
CA GLN A 328 -20.97 20.17 -10.20
C GLN A 328 -20.15 19.69 -11.40
N LEU A 329 -19.79 20.59 -12.33
CA LEU A 329 -18.92 20.26 -13.46
C LEU A 329 -17.49 19.92 -13.03
N LEU A 330 -16.98 20.58 -11.98
CA LEU A 330 -15.66 20.26 -11.42
C LEU A 330 -15.66 18.90 -10.72
N ASP A 331 -16.75 18.54 -10.04
CA ASP A 331 -16.92 17.27 -9.32
C ASP A 331 -17.37 16.12 -10.25
N ASP A 332 -17.78 16.42 -11.49
CA ASP A 332 -18.08 15.42 -12.51
C ASP A 332 -16.79 14.78 -13.02
N LEU A 333 -16.62 13.52 -12.62
CA LEU A 333 -15.48 12.66 -12.96
C LEU A 333 -15.84 11.62 -14.04
N SER A 334 -16.88 11.85 -14.83
CA SER A 334 -17.14 11.03 -16.01
C SER A 334 -16.04 11.24 -17.07
N ILE A 335 -15.60 10.13 -17.67
CA ILE A 335 -14.70 10.13 -18.82
C ILE A 335 -15.57 10.10 -20.08
N ASP A 336 -15.44 11.13 -20.93
CA ASP A 336 -16.13 11.18 -22.22
C ASP A 336 -15.65 10.02 -23.13
N GLN A 337 -16.56 9.47 -23.94
CA GLN A 337 -16.29 8.33 -24.81
C GLN A 337 -15.09 8.54 -25.76
N GLU A 338 -14.89 9.77 -26.25
CA GLU A 338 -13.75 10.12 -27.11
C GLU A 338 -12.39 10.11 -26.39
N PHE A 339 -12.40 10.15 -25.06
CA PHE A 339 -11.22 10.07 -24.19
C PHE A 339 -11.19 8.76 -23.39
N SER A 340 -11.88 7.72 -23.87
CA SER A 340 -11.88 6.40 -23.24
C SER A 340 -10.47 5.84 -23.14
N LEU A 341 -10.17 5.22 -22.00
CA LEU A 341 -8.89 4.53 -21.78
C LEU A 341 -8.71 3.37 -22.76
N SER A 342 -7.47 3.12 -23.16
CA SER A 342 -7.11 2.02 -24.02
C SER A 342 -7.40 0.67 -23.36
N LYS A 343 -7.73 -0.32 -24.19
CA LYS A 343 -8.04 -1.69 -23.72
C LYS A 343 -6.83 -2.41 -23.13
N ASP A 344 -5.62 -1.98 -23.49
CA ASP A 344 -4.36 -2.51 -22.97
C ASP A 344 -3.85 -1.71 -21.76
N ASN A 345 -4.59 -0.71 -21.27
CA ASN A 345 -4.26 -0.04 -20.02
C ASN A 345 -4.32 -1.05 -18.86
N LEU A 346 -3.23 -1.14 -18.11
CA LEU A 346 -3.05 -2.17 -17.08
C LEU A 346 -3.55 -1.75 -15.70
N TYR A 347 -4.15 -0.57 -15.54
CA TYR A 347 -4.83 -0.21 -14.30
C TYR A 347 -6.24 -0.78 -14.24
N ALA A 348 -6.59 -1.36 -13.10
CA ALA A 348 -7.96 -1.69 -12.72
C ALA A 348 -8.54 -0.53 -11.90
N HIS A 349 -9.73 -0.05 -12.27
CA HIS A 349 -10.48 0.92 -11.47
C HIS A 349 -11.08 0.19 -10.26
N ILE A 350 -10.74 0.58 -9.03
CA ILE A 350 -11.14 -0.13 -7.80
C ILE A 350 -11.95 0.73 -6.82
N ILE A 351 -11.91 2.06 -6.92
CA ILE A 351 -12.84 2.96 -6.22
C ILE A 351 -13.38 4.00 -7.18
N ASP A 352 -14.70 4.11 -7.29
CA ASP A 352 -15.42 5.14 -8.03
C ASP A 352 -16.56 5.73 -7.19
N GLU A 353 -16.28 6.80 -6.44
CA GLU A 353 -17.30 7.44 -5.59
C GLU A 353 -18.39 8.21 -6.34
N SER A 354 -18.34 8.29 -7.68
CA SER A 354 -19.47 8.82 -8.46
C SER A 354 -20.65 7.84 -8.52
N LYS A 355 -20.39 6.54 -8.28
CA LYS A 355 -21.40 5.48 -8.23
C LYS A 355 -22.10 5.42 -6.87
N GLN A 356 -23.13 4.57 -6.76
CA GLN A 356 -23.94 4.41 -5.54
C GLN A 356 -23.71 3.04 -4.89
N GLY A 357 -23.91 2.96 -3.57
CA GLY A 357 -23.81 1.70 -2.82
C GLY A 357 -22.46 0.98 -2.98
N SER A 358 -22.51 -0.34 -3.17
CA SER A 358 -21.34 -1.21 -3.38
C SER A 358 -20.67 -1.07 -4.73
N GLU A 359 -21.34 -0.48 -5.72
CA GLU A 359 -20.75 -0.24 -7.04
C GLU A 359 -19.58 0.74 -6.97
N LYS A 360 -19.53 1.59 -5.92
CA LYS A 360 -18.38 2.44 -5.61
C LYS A 360 -17.08 1.65 -5.47
N TYR A 361 -17.18 0.39 -5.06
CA TYR A 361 -16.06 -0.52 -4.87
C TYR A 361 -16.14 -1.70 -5.83
N PHE A 362 -16.83 -1.53 -6.97
CA PHE A 362 -17.01 -2.58 -7.98
C PHE A 362 -17.55 -3.89 -7.40
N ASN A 363 -18.40 -3.80 -6.37
CA ASN A 363 -18.96 -4.93 -5.62
C ASN A 363 -17.92 -5.84 -4.94
N LEU A 364 -16.71 -5.32 -4.69
CA LEU A 364 -15.65 -6.02 -3.96
C LEU A 364 -15.86 -5.99 -2.43
N ILE A 365 -16.66 -5.05 -1.95
CA ILE A 365 -17.02 -4.92 -0.53
C ILE A 365 -18.51 -5.23 -0.40
N ASP A 366 -18.85 -6.15 0.50
CA ASP A 366 -20.23 -6.45 0.85
C ASP A 366 -20.95 -5.17 1.32
N PRO A 367 -22.16 -4.87 0.82
CA PRO A 367 -22.98 -3.76 1.30
C PRO A 367 -23.07 -3.64 2.83
N GLU A 368 -23.04 -4.75 3.59
CA GLU A 368 -23.07 -4.69 5.07
C GLU A 368 -21.77 -4.15 5.70
N CYS A 369 -20.66 -4.19 4.95
CA CYS A 369 -19.33 -3.77 5.38
C CYS A 369 -18.91 -2.36 4.88
N ILE A 370 -19.77 -1.66 4.16
CA ILE A 370 -19.49 -0.32 3.57
C ILE A 370 -19.70 0.80 4.59
#